data_AF-A0A8T5SVP5-F1
#
_entry.id   AF-A0A8T5SVP5-F1
#
_cell.length_a   1.000
_cell.length_b   1.000
_cell.length_c   1.000
_cell.angle_alpha   90.00
_cell.angle_beta   90.00
_cell.angle_gamma   90.00
#
_symmetry.space_group_name_H-M   'P 1'
#
loop_
_entity.id
_entity.type
_entity.pdbx_description
1 polymer ?
#
loop_
_entity_poly.entity_id
_entity_poly.type
_entity_poly.pdbx_seq_one_letter_code
_entity_poly.pdbx_strand_id
1 'polypeptide(L)'
;MNLTPLKNIFNRIFGRWDDTPNDQQYYVKILFALISALVCGLAGPAFAGTRGVIFGFLVYILALFVIRFLLEIDLETLGGTQKMITNSLVSYLMLWVVLWTLMYAFTISPEILATL
;
A
#
# COMPACT_ATOMS: atom_id res chain seq x y z
N MET A 1 18.93 -2.00 14.82
CA MET A 1 17.92 -0.91 14.96
C MET A 1 16.79 -1.45 15.81
N ASN A 2 16.43 -0.80 16.92
CA ASN A 2 15.38 -1.29 17.83
C ASN A 2 14.00 -0.99 17.19
N LEU A 3 13.41 -1.99 16.54
CA LEU A 3 12.10 -1.89 15.87
C LEU A 3 10.92 -2.23 16.78
N THR A 4 11.18 -2.57 18.05
CA THR A 4 10.18 -2.98 19.04
C THR A 4 8.99 -2.00 19.15
N PRO A 5 9.16 -0.66 19.18
CA PRO A 5 7.99 0.23 19.24
C PRO A 5 7.12 0.15 17.98
N LEU A 6 7.72 0.04 16.80
CA LEU A 6 7.00 -0.06 15.53
C LEU A 6 6.28 -1.41 15.44
N LYS A 7 6.95 -2.50 15.82
CA LYS A 7 6.36 -3.84 15.92
C LYS A 7 5.14 -3.85 16.83
N ASN A 8 5.21 -3.21 18.00
CA ASN A 8 4.09 -3.14 18.93
C ASN A 8 2.88 -2.39 18.33
N ILE A 9 3.10 -1.32 17.57
CA ILE A 9 2.01 -0.59 16.90
C ILE A 9 1.37 -1.47 15.82
N PHE A 10 2.20 -2.07 14.96
CA PHE A 10 1.71 -2.94 13.88
C PHE A 10 0.98 -4.16 14.43
N ASN A 11 1.50 -4.81 15.45
CA ASN A 11 0.82 -5.92 16.12
C ASN A 11 -0.48 -5.48 16.80
N ARG A 12 -0.57 -4.25 17.31
CA ARG A 12 -1.84 -3.75 17.88
C ARG A 12 -2.91 -3.52 16.82
N ILE A 13 -2.51 -3.09 15.61
CA ILE A 13 -3.44 -2.81 14.51
C ILE A 13 -3.82 -4.09 13.76
N PHE A 14 -2.83 -4.93 13.47
CA PHE A 14 -2.97 -6.10 12.60
C PHE A 14 -2.98 -7.45 13.34
N GLY A 15 -2.66 -7.48 14.64
CA GLY A 15 -2.67 -8.71 15.44
C GLY A 15 -4.07 -9.30 15.63
N ARG A 16 -5.14 -8.57 15.31
CA ARG A 16 -6.50 -9.14 15.30
C ARG A 16 -6.72 -10.22 14.24
N TRP A 17 -5.80 -10.36 13.28
CA TRP A 17 -5.84 -11.37 12.21
C TRP A 17 -4.64 -12.32 12.28
N ASP A 18 -3.99 -12.44 13.43
CA ASP A 18 -2.82 -13.31 13.58
C ASP A 18 -3.15 -14.79 13.30
N ASP A 19 -4.39 -15.19 13.57
CA ASP A 19 -4.92 -16.53 13.27
C ASP A 19 -5.07 -16.80 11.76
N THR A 20 -5.13 -15.75 10.93
CA THR A 20 -5.27 -15.84 9.48
C THR A 20 -4.23 -15.00 8.75
N PRO A 21 -2.99 -15.53 8.55
CA PRO A 21 -1.88 -14.82 7.90
C PRO A 21 -2.23 -14.20 6.53
N ASN A 22 -3.14 -14.83 5.79
CA ASN A 22 -3.64 -14.31 4.51
C ASN A 22 -4.47 -13.04 4.66
N ASP A 23 -5.32 -12.95 5.68
CA ASP A 23 -6.10 -11.74 5.95
C ASP A 23 -5.18 -10.65 6.51
N GLN A 24 -4.27 -11.02 7.41
CA GLN A 24 -3.31 -10.08 7.98
C GLN A 24 -2.48 -9.39 6.90
N GLN A 25 -1.89 -10.13 5.96
CA GLN A 25 -1.16 -9.52 4.84
C GLN A 25 -2.05 -8.68 3.93
N TYR A 26 -3.31 -9.08 3.73
CA TYR A 26 -4.27 -8.37 2.90
C TYR A 26 -4.52 -6.98 3.48
N TYR A 27 -4.87 -6.90 4.76
CA TYR A 27 -5.17 -5.62 5.41
C TYR A 27 -3.97 -4.69 5.50
N VAL A 28 -2.75 -5.23 5.68
CA VAL A 28 -1.53 -4.42 5.61
C VAL A 28 -1.38 -3.79 4.22
N LYS A 29 -1.52 -4.57 3.15
CA LYS A 29 -1.45 -4.04 1.78
C LYS A 29 -2.53 -3.01 1.53
N ILE A 30 -3.76 -3.26 1.96
CA ILE A 30 -4.86 -2.30 1.82
C ILE A 30 -4.55 -0.98 2.55
N LEU A 31 -4.03 -1.00 3.78
CA LEU A 31 -3.61 0.22 4.47
C LEU A 31 -2.54 0.99 3.67
N PHE A 32 -1.54 0.28 3.15
CA PHE A 32 -0.46 0.91 2.38
C PHE A 32 -0.95 1.45 1.03
N ALA A 33 -1.92 0.79 0.38
CA ALA A 33 -2.58 1.31 -0.82
C ALA A 33 -3.31 2.62 -0.53
N LEU A 34 -4.04 2.69 0.59
CA LEU A 34 -4.73 3.91 1.04
C LEU A 34 -3.74 5.04 1.28
N ILE A 35 -2.68 4.79 2.06
CA ILE A 35 -1.65 5.79 2.35
C ILE A 35 -0.99 6.27 1.06
N SER A 36 -0.63 5.35 0.16
CA SER A 36 -0.03 5.68 -1.13
C SER A 36 -0.95 6.57 -1.98
N ALA A 37 -2.23 6.20 -2.09
CA ALA A 37 -3.21 6.96 -2.85
C ALA A 37 -3.43 8.36 -2.27
N LEU A 38 -3.51 8.47 -0.94
CA LEU A 38 -3.64 9.75 -0.26
C LEU A 38 -2.44 10.65 -0.51
N VAL A 39 -1.22 10.13 -0.41
CA VAL A 39 0.00 10.91 -0.69
C VAL A 39 0.03 11.36 -2.15
N CYS A 40 -0.22 10.45 -3.10
CA CYS A 40 -0.25 10.79 -4.52
C CYS A 40 -1.35 11.79 -4.87
N GLY A 41 -2.53 11.66 -4.26
CA GLY A 41 -3.67 12.55 -4.49
C GLY A 41 -3.46 13.94 -3.89
N LEU A 42 -3.03 14.03 -2.62
CA LEU A 42 -2.85 15.31 -1.92
C LEU A 42 -1.67 16.12 -2.46
N ALA A 43 -0.59 15.45 -2.90
CA ALA A 43 0.55 16.13 -3.52
C ALA A 43 0.30 16.46 -5.01
N GLY A 44 -0.85 16.06 -5.57
CA GLY A 44 -1.37 16.50 -6.85
C GLY A 44 -0.37 16.36 -8.01
N PRO A 45 -0.03 17.45 -8.74
CA PRO A 45 0.85 17.40 -9.92
C PRO A 45 2.25 16.82 -9.67
N ALA A 46 2.75 16.83 -8.44
CA ALA A 46 4.08 16.29 -8.11
C ALA A 46 4.19 14.79 -8.38
N PHE A 47 3.08 14.05 -8.26
CA PHE A 47 3.02 12.62 -8.50
C PHE A 47 2.30 12.25 -9.81
N ALA A 48 1.96 13.22 -10.66
CA ALA A 48 1.32 12.93 -11.94
C ALA A 48 2.20 12.02 -12.84
N GLY A 49 1.54 11.08 -13.53
CA GLY A 49 2.17 10.15 -14.48
C GLY A 49 3.08 9.11 -13.81
N THR A 50 4.26 8.90 -14.37
CA THR A 50 5.19 7.83 -13.95
C THR A 50 5.69 7.98 -12.51
N ARG A 51 5.74 9.21 -11.98
CA ARG A 51 6.22 9.49 -10.61
C ARG A 51 5.32 8.84 -9.54
N GLY A 52 4.01 9.01 -9.65
CA GLY A 52 3.05 8.37 -8.77
C GLY A 52 3.07 6.85 -8.95
N VAL A 53 3.27 6.37 -10.18
CA VAL A 53 3.40 4.93 -10.43
C VAL A 53 4.58 4.33 -9.69
N ILE A 54 5.76 4.93 -9.81
CA ILE A 54 6.98 4.49 -9.11
C ILE A 54 6.74 4.53 -7.59
N PHE A 55 6.15 5.60 -7.07
CA PHE A 55 5.86 5.73 -5.65
C PHE A 55 4.93 4.62 -5.15
N GLY A 56 3.84 4.33 -5.86
CA GLY A 56 2.92 3.26 -5.47
C GLY A 56 3.55 1.87 -5.43
N PHE A 57 4.47 1.58 -6.35
CA PHE A 57 5.25 0.34 -6.31
C PHE A 57 6.27 0.32 -5.18
N LEU A 58 6.94 1.44 -4.88
CA LEU A 58 7.84 1.53 -3.74
C LEU A 58 7.11 1.30 -2.42
N VAL A 59 5.91 1.89 -2.26
CA VAL A 59 5.06 1.68 -1.09
C VAL A 59 4.58 0.22 -1.02
N TYR A 60 4.32 -0.42 -2.16
CA TYR A 60 3.99 -1.85 -2.20
C TYR A 60 5.15 -2.72 -1.68
N ILE A 61 6.37 -2.48 -2.16
CA ILE A 61 7.58 -3.18 -1.70
C ILE A 61 7.78 -2.95 -0.20
N LEU A 62 7.53 -1.73 0.29
CA LEU A 62 7.58 -1.42 1.72
C LEU A 62 6.54 -2.22 2.52
N ALA A 63 5.32 -2.40 1.99
CA ALA A 63 4.31 -3.23 2.63
C ALA A 63 4.77 -4.70 2.75
N LEU A 64 5.45 -5.24 1.73
CA LEU A 64 6.03 -6.58 1.80
C LEU A 64 7.12 -6.69 2.88
N PHE A 65 7.95 -5.65 3.01
CA PHE A 65 8.95 -5.58 4.08
C PHE A 65 8.30 -5.58 5.46
N VAL A 66 7.24 -4.79 5.65
CA VAL A 66 6.46 -4.73 6.90
C VAL A 66 5.88 -6.10 7.24
N ILE A 67 5.27 -6.78 6.27
CA ILE A 67 4.70 -8.11 6.47
C ILE A 67 5.77 -9.11 6.95
N ARG A 68 6.94 -9.12 6.29
CA ARG A 68 7.98 -10.09 6.60
C ARG A 68 8.76 -9.79 7.89
N PHE A 69 9.10 -8.52 8.13
CA PHE A 69 10.05 -8.15 9.17
C PHE A 69 9.44 -7.48 10.40
N LEU A 70 8.27 -6.82 10.26
CA LEU A 70 7.59 -6.21 11.41
C LEU A 70 6.55 -7.16 11.98
N LEU A 71 5.72 -7.76 11.13
CA LEU A 71 4.72 -8.73 11.56
C LEU A 71 5.25 -10.17 11.64
N GLU A 72 6.47 -10.41 11.12
CA GLU A 72 7.13 -11.72 11.19
C GLU A 72 6.29 -12.87 10.63
N ILE A 73 5.41 -12.58 9.66
CA ILE A 73 4.59 -13.62 9.04
C ILE A 73 5.50 -14.65 8.37
N ASP A 74 5.26 -15.92 8.69
CA ASP A 74 5.99 -17.02 8.11
C ASP A 74 5.59 -17.22 6.63
N LEU A 75 6.58 -17.25 5.75
CA LEU A 75 6.38 -17.37 4.32
C LEU A 75 5.82 -18.75 3.95
N GLU A 76 6.15 -19.80 4.70
CA GLU A 76 5.63 -21.14 4.44
C GLU A 76 4.10 -21.18 4.59
N THR A 77 3.58 -20.52 5.62
CA THR A 77 2.12 -20.39 5.87
C THR A 77 1.40 -19.63 4.77
N LEU A 78 2.10 -18.75 4.04
CA LEU A 78 1.55 -17.99 2.91
C LEU A 78 1.65 -18.73 1.57
N GLY A 79 2.33 -19.88 1.51
CA GLY A 79 2.64 -20.57 0.26
C GLY A 79 3.85 -19.98 -0.48
N GLY A 80 4.78 -19.36 0.26
CA GLY A 80 6.07 -18.85 -0.21
C GLY A 80 6.07 -17.37 -0.64
N THR A 81 7.26 -16.88 -1.01
CA THR A 81 7.50 -15.49 -1.39
C THR A 81 6.65 -15.05 -2.58
N GLN A 82 6.47 -15.91 -3.59
CA GLN A 82 5.65 -15.58 -4.76
C GLN A 82 4.19 -15.34 -4.35
N LYS A 83 3.63 -16.16 -3.46
CA LYS A 83 2.28 -15.97 -2.95
C LYS A 83 2.18 -14.72 -2.08
N MET A 84 3.16 -14.43 -1.24
CA MET A 84 3.23 -13.15 -0.52
C MET A 84 3.24 -11.95 -1.47
N ILE A 85 3.92 -12.03 -2.62
CA ILE A 85 3.97 -10.91 -3.59
C ILE A 85 2.67 -10.81 -4.40
N THR A 86 2.08 -11.93 -4.82
CA THR A 86 0.96 -11.93 -5.77
C THR A 86 -0.39 -11.90 -5.08
N ASN A 87 -0.50 -12.45 -3.88
CA ASN A 87 -1.73 -12.40 -3.11
C ASN A 87 -2.09 -10.94 -2.83
N SER A 88 -3.35 -10.59 -3.08
CA SER A 88 -3.88 -9.23 -2.86
C SER A 88 -3.24 -8.13 -3.73
N LEU A 89 -2.34 -8.44 -4.66
CA LEU A 89 -1.70 -7.46 -5.54
C LEU A 89 -2.75 -6.71 -6.37
N VAL A 90 -3.69 -7.44 -6.97
CA VAL A 90 -4.77 -6.84 -7.76
C VAL A 90 -5.63 -5.92 -6.91
N SER A 91 -5.98 -6.34 -5.69
CA SER A 91 -6.76 -5.52 -4.75
C SER A 91 -6.01 -4.25 -4.34
N TYR A 92 -4.71 -4.35 -4.07
CA TYR A 92 -3.85 -3.21 -3.80
C TYR A 92 -3.86 -2.22 -4.98
N LEU A 93 -3.58 -2.71 -6.19
CA LEU A 93 -3.49 -1.89 -7.40
C LEU A 93 -4.83 -1.22 -7.70
N MET A 94 -5.93 -1.96 -7.64
CA MET A 94 -7.27 -1.42 -7.85
C MET A 94 -7.59 -0.31 -6.86
N LEU A 95 -7.44 -0.56 -5.56
CA LEU A 95 -7.76 0.43 -4.54
C LEU A 95 -6.90 1.69 -4.67
N TRP A 96 -5.59 1.49 -4.85
CA TRP A 96 -4.64 2.59 -5.00
C TRP A 96 -4.93 3.44 -6.24
N VAL A 97 -5.10 2.82 -7.42
CA VAL A 97 -5.37 3.53 -8.67
C VAL A 97 -6.71 4.24 -8.64
N VAL A 98 -7.76 3.58 -8.15
CA VAL A 98 -9.10 4.18 -8.07
C VAL A 98 -9.08 5.41 -7.16
N LEU A 99 -8.56 5.29 -5.94
CA LEU A 99 -8.53 6.41 -5.01
C LEU A 99 -7.62 7.53 -5.51
N TRP A 100 -6.45 7.19 -6.05
CA TRP A 100 -5.55 8.18 -6.60
C TRP A 100 -6.20 8.94 -7.76
N THR A 101 -6.87 8.24 -8.68
CA THR A 101 -7.56 8.86 -9.82
C THR A 101 -8.72 9.74 -9.36
N LEU A 102 -9.54 9.27 -8.41
CA LEU A 102 -10.62 10.06 -7.83
C LEU A 102 -10.10 11.34 -7.20
N MET A 103 -9.06 11.25 -6.37
CA MET A 103 -8.46 12.43 -5.75
C MET A 103 -7.86 13.37 -6.80
N TYR A 104 -7.16 12.81 -7.79
CA TYR A 104 -6.55 13.58 -8.86
C TYR A 104 -7.61 14.38 -9.64
N ALA A 105 -8.78 13.79 -9.91
CA ALA A 105 -9.89 14.46 -10.58
C ALA A 105 -10.39 15.72 -9.85
N PHE A 106 -10.31 15.76 -8.51
CA PHE A 106 -10.70 16.94 -7.73
C PHE A 106 -9.56 17.95 -7.52
N THR A 107 -8.32 17.62 -7.91
CA THR A 107 -7.13 18.47 -7.71
C THR A 107 -6.60 19.11 -9.00
N ILE A 108 -7.02 18.63 -10.17
CA ILE A 108 -6.67 19.26 -11.44
C ILE A 108 -7.39 20.61 -11.58
N SER A 109 -6.61 21.68 -11.83
CA SER A 109 -7.17 22.99 -12.20
C SER A 109 -7.88 22.90 -13.55
N PRO A 110 -9.07 23.52 -13.73
CA PRO A 110 -9.78 23.60 -15.00
C PRO A 110 -8.91 24.14 -16.15
N GLU A 111 -7.95 25.00 -15.84
CA GLU A 111 -7.02 25.60 -16.79
C GLU A 111 -6.12 24.54 -17.47
N ILE A 112 -5.73 23.49 -16.73
CA ILE A 112 -4.91 22.39 -17.27
C ILE A 112 -5.75 21.52 -18.21
N LEU A 113 -7.03 21.30 -17.88
CA LEU A 113 -7.98 20.56 -18.73
C LEU A 113 -8.27 21.30 -20.04
N ALA A 114 -8.23 22.63 -20.05
CA ALA A 114 -8.45 23.43 -21.25
C ALA A 114 -7.27 23.43 -22.23
N THR A 115 -6.10 22.93 -21.81
CA THR A 115 -4.86 22.89 -22.61
C THR A 115 -4.44 21.48 -23.04
N LEU A 116 -5.24 20.47 -22.71
CA LEU A 116 -5.10 19.08 -23.15
C LEU A 116 -5.92 18.84 -24.43
#